data_AF-A0A9D2AZN3-F1
#
_entry.id   AF-A0A9D2AZN3-F1
#
_cell.length_a   1.000
_cell.length_b   1.000
_cell.length_c   1.000
_cell.angle_alpha   90.00
_cell.angle_beta   90.00
_cell.angle_gamma   90.00
#
_symmetry.space_group_name_H-M   'P 1'
#
loop_
_entity.id
_entity.type
_entity.pdbx_description
1 polymer ?
#
loop_
_entity_poly.entity_id
_entity_poly.type
_entity_poly.pdbx_seq_one_letter_code
_entity_poly.pdbx_strand_id
1 'polypeptide(L)'
;MANKYFNLEDLHEDLFECFRERSMFLAISQMDVVSFLPIEEKSVAKELIDKTNQVLGEYTSSQEIEGFQKFPENSCEETVENPIFFWKDYLSCFFDFELIDDEGLYEEFLGTQFGIYRVTRVLFIDEVNRRFRNRKLLGLNLAYQVLPSSSDKKNFWERS
;
A
#
# COMPACT_ATOMS: atom_id res chain seq x y z
N MET A 1 -14.68 12.70 -14.15
CA MET A 1 -14.79 11.46 -13.35
C MET A 1 -14.80 11.87 -11.89
N ALA A 2 -15.65 11.27 -11.05
CA ALA A 2 -15.62 11.55 -9.62
C ALA A 2 -14.33 10.93 -9.07
N ASN A 3 -13.45 11.76 -8.50
CA ASN A 3 -12.29 11.26 -7.76
C ASN A 3 -12.83 10.65 -6.47
N LYS A 4 -12.71 9.34 -6.29
CA LYS A 4 -13.06 8.72 -5.02
C LYS A 4 -11.95 9.02 -4.02
N TYR A 5 -12.36 9.37 -2.81
CA TYR A 5 -11.44 9.55 -1.70
C TYR A 5 -11.48 8.28 -0.84
N PHE A 6 -10.31 7.76 -0.52
CA PHE A 6 -10.13 6.58 0.30
C PHE A 6 -9.24 6.91 1.48
N ASN A 7 -9.73 6.76 2.70
CA ASN A 7 -8.82 6.59 3.84
C ASN A 7 -8.23 5.19 3.75
N LEU A 8 -6.95 5.05 4.09
CA LEU A 8 -6.34 3.72 4.16
C LEU A 8 -7.13 2.80 5.11
N GLU A 9 -7.68 3.36 6.19
CA GLU A 9 -8.51 2.67 7.17
C GLU A 9 -9.72 1.96 6.54
N ASP A 10 -10.36 2.61 5.57
CA ASP A 10 -11.52 2.09 4.85
C ASP A 10 -11.13 1.01 3.83
N LEU A 11 -9.88 1.07 3.35
CA LEU A 11 -9.33 0.14 2.37
C LEU A 11 -8.71 -1.10 3.01
N HIS A 12 -8.64 -1.20 4.34
CA HIS A 12 -7.91 -2.27 5.03
C HIS A 12 -8.23 -3.66 4.50
N GLU A 13 -9.50 -4.08 4.46
CA GLU A 13 -9.86 -5.42 3.97
C GLU A 13 -9.46 -5.64 2.52
N ASP A 14 -9.78 -4.68 1.64
CA ASP A 14 -9.40 -4.73 0.23
C ASP A 14 -7.88 -4.82 0.06
N LEU A 15 -7.09 -4.09 0.87
CA LEU A 15 -5.62 -4.13 0.85
C LEU A 15 -5.08 -5.51 1.21
N PHE A 16 -5.61 -6.15 2.25
CA PHE A 16 -5.16 -7.46 2.69
C PHE A 16 -5.53 -8.55 1.67
N GLU A 17 -6.78 -8.55 1.19
CA GLU A 17 -7.23 -9.48 0.15
C GLU A 17 -6.43 -9.29 -1.14
N CYS A 18 -6.30 -8.04 -1.60
CA CYS A 18 -5.53 -7.71 -2.79
C CYS A 18 -4.03 -7.99 -2.62
N PHE A 19 -3.47 -7.97 -1.41
CA PHE A 19 -2.08 -8.38 -1.18
C PHE A 19 -1.89 -9.88 -1.43
N ARG A 20 -2.81 -10.70 -0.92
CA ARG A 20 -2.79 -12.14 -1.12
C ARG A 20 -3.02 -12.51 -2.59
N GLU A 21 -3.98 -11.86 -3.24
CA GLU A 21 -4.35 -12.12 -4.63
C GLU A 21 -3.53 -11.34 -5.67
N ARG A 22 -2.74 -10.35 -5.22
CA ARG A 22 -1.91 -9.45 -6.04
C ARG A 22 -2.73 -8.61 -7.02
N SER A 23 -3.90 -8.15 -6.59
CA SER A 23 -4.96 -7.58 -7.42
C SER A 23 -5.33 -6.13 -7.10
N MET A 24 -4.46 -5.39 -6.41
CA MET A 24 -4.80 -4.05 -5.86
C MET A 24 -5.21 -3.01 -6.91
N PHE A 25 -4.83 -3.21 -8.16
CA PHE A 25 -5.28 -2.41 -9.31
C PHE A 25 -6.81 -2.46 -9.54
N LEU A 26 -7.52 -3.46 -9.00
CA LEU A 26 -8.98 -3.57 -9.07
C LEU A 26 -9.69 -2.61 -8.11
N ALA A 27 -9.05 -2.18 -7.02
CA ALA A 27 -9.67 -1.32 -6.01
C ALA A 27 -9.55 0.16 -6.38
N ILE A 28 -8.34 0.63 -6.72
CA ILE A 28 -8.05 2.05 -6.94
C ILE A 28 -7.83 2.38 -8.43
N SER A 29 -8.35 3.52 -8.88
CA SER A 29 -8.24 4.03 -10.25
C SER A 29 -7.39 5.30 -10.34
N GLN A 30 -7.04 5.68 -11.57
CA GLN A 30 -6.38 6.97 -11.82
C GLN A 30 -7.29 8.13 -11.37
N MET A 31 -6.68 9.18 -10.83
CA MET A 31 -7.31 10.36 -10.22
C MET A 31 -7.99 10.15 -8.87
N ASP A 32 -8.10 8.90 -8.38
CA ASP A 32 -8.54 8.64 -7.02
C ASP A 32 -7.54 9.23 -6.01
N VAL A 33 -8.03 9.54 -4.82
CA VAL A 33 -7.27 10.14 -3.73
C VAL A 33 -7.17 9.14 -2.59
N VAL A 34 -5.96 8.92 -2.08
CA VAL A 34 -5.69 8.00 -0.98
C VAL A 34 -5.02 8.77 0.15
N SER A 35 -5.56 8.63 1.35
CA SER A 35 -5.03 9.23 2.57
C SER A 35 -4.17 8.24 3.34
N PHE A 36 -2.92 8.62 3.59
CA PHE A 36 -1.97 7.91 4.43
C PHE A 36 -1.66 8.80 5.64
N LEU A 37 -2.60 8.87 6.59
CA LEU A 37 -2.49 9.66 7.82
C LEU A 37 -2.46 8.73 9.05
N PRO A 38 -1.89 9.15 10.19
CA PRO A 38 -1.92 8.35 11.42
C PRO A 38 -3.35 7.93 11.78
N ILE A 39 -3.51 6.68 12.23
CA ILE A 39 -4.81 6.19 12.69
C ILE A 39 -4.96 6.54 14.17
N GLU A 40 -5.89 7.45 14.46
CA GLU A 40 -6.16 7.92 15.83
C GLU A 40 -6.97 6.90 16.65
N GLU A 41 -7.85 6.12 15.99
CA GLU A 41 -8.69 5.16 16.68
C GLU A 41 -7.90 3.89 17.06
N LYS A 42 -7.68 3.69 18.36
CA LYS A 42 -6.86 2.58 18.89
C LYS A 42 -7.32 1.19 18.44
N SER A 43 -8.62 0.95 18.31
CA SER A 43 -9.19 -0.32 17.83
C SER A 43 -8.74 -0.61 16.40
N VAL A 44 -8.90 0.38 15.52
CA VAL A 44 -8.56 0.29 14.10
C VAL A 44 -7.04 0.20 13.91
N ALA A 45 -6.28 0.97 14.67
CA ALA A 45 -4.82 0.92 14.66
C ALA A 45 -4.30 -0.48 15.04
N LYS A 46 -4.87 -1.08 16.09
CA LYS A 46 -4.54 -2.44 16.49
C LYS A 46 -4.88 -3.46 15.42
N GLU A 47 -6.06 -3.35 14.81
CA GLU A 47 -6.49 -4.24 13.74
C GLU A 47 -5.55 -4.16 12.52
N LEU A 48 -5.15 -2.95 12.11
CA LEU A 48 -4.19 -2.75 11.03
C LEU A 48 -2.86 -3.45 11.34
N ILE A 49 -2.33 -3.26 12.55
CA ILE A 49 -1.08 -3.89 13.00
C ILE A 49 -1.20 -5.41 12.95
N ASP A 50 -2.27 -5.97 13.53
CA ASP A 50 -2.48 -7.41 13.65
C ASP A 50 -2.57 -8.06 12.25
N LYS A 51 -3.37 -7.50 11.36
CA LYS A 51 -3.52 -8.01 9.99
C LYS A 51 -2.26 -7.80 9.14
N THR A 52 -1.55 -6.68 9.31
CA THR A 52 -0.27 -6.44 8.62
C THR A 52 0.77 -7.47 9.05
N ASN A 53 0.90 -7.71 10.35
CA ASN A 53 1.79 -8.74 10.90
C ASN A 53 1.40 -10.16 10.47
N GLN A 54 0.11 -10.43 10.31
CA GLN A 54 -0.38 -11.71 9.78
C GLN A 54 0.10 -11.92 8.34
N VAL A 55 -0.16 -10.96 7.44
CA VAL A 55 0.24 -11.06 6.03
C VAL A 55 1.75 -11.20 5.88
N LEU A 56 2.52 -10.42 6.64
CA LEU A 56 3.98 -10.50 6.64
C LEU A 56 4.48 -11.83 7.20
N GLY A 57 3.84 -12.37 8.24
CA GLY A 57 4.13 -13.68 8.81
C GLY A 57 3.85 -14.83 7.84
N GLU A 58 2.71 -14.81 7.14
CA GLU A 58 2.36 -15.79 6.10
C GLU A 58 3.40 -15.80 4.99
N TYR A 59 3.89 -14.63 4.58
CA TYR A 59 4.89 -14.55 3.53
C TYR A 59 6.29 -14.94 3.96
N THR A 60 6.74 -14.51 5.13
CA THR A 60 8.10 -14.78 5.63
C THR A 60 8.30 -16.24 6.00
N SER A 61 7.29 -16.89 6.60
CA SER A 61 7.32 -18.32 6.90
C SER A 61 7.38 -19.20 5.65
N SER A 62 6.81 -18.73 4.53
CA SER A 62 6.87 -19.43 3.25
C SER A 62 8.20 -19.28 2.49
N GLN A 63 9.03 -18.29 2.83
CA GLN A 63 10.23 -17.90 2.08
C GLN A 63 11.55 -17.93 2.89
N GLU A 64 11.56 -18.46 4.12
CA GLU A 64 12.75 -18.52 5.00
C GLU A 64 13.49 -17.17 5.13
N ILE A 65 12.75 -16.05 5.17
CA ILE A 65 13.36 -14.73 5.29
C ILE A 65 13.78 -14.49 6.74
N GLU A 66 15.06 -14.71 7.04
CA GLU A 66 15.64 -14.33 8.33
C GLU A 66 15.60 -12.80 8.52
N GLY A 67 15.16 -12.35 9.70
CA GLY A 67 15.23 -10.94 10.12
C GLY A 67 13.94 -10.13 10.04
N PHE A 68 12.79 -10.73 9.70
CA PHE A 68 11.51 -10.03 9.82
C PHE A 68 11.16 -9.78 11.30
N GLN A 69 11.02 -8.52 11.68
CA GLN A 69 10.47 -8.12 12.98
C GLN A 69 9.02 -7.67 12.78
N LYS A 70 8.12 -8.26 13.56
CA LYS A 70 6.72 -7.82 13.62
C LYS A 70 6.65 -6.39 14.12
N PHE A 71 5.70 -5.62 13.60
CA PHE A 71 5.35 -4.32 14.16
C PHE A 71 4.88 -4.47 15.61
N PRO A 72 5.51 -3.75 16.56
CA PRO A 72 5.00 -3.60 17.92
C PRO A 72 3.57 -3.03 17.99
N GLU A 73 2.89 -3.21 19.13
CA GLU A 73 1.51 -2.74 19.34
C GLU A 73 1.36 -1.21 19.24
N ASN A 74 2.44 -0.45 19.50
CA ASN A 74 2.44 1.01 19.44
C ASN A 74 2.91 1.57 18.07
N SER A 75 3.17 0.73 17.07
CA SER A 75 3.75 1.18 15.80
C SER A 75 2.90 2.20 15.03
N CYS A 76 1.58 2.26 15.26
CA CYS A 76 0.73 3.30 14.66
C CYS A 76 0.94 4.69 15.27
N GLU A 77 1.60 4.80 16.43
CA GLU A 77 1.97 6.07 17.08
C GLU A 77 3.34 6.58 16.57
N GLU A 78 4.10 5.72 15.87
CA GLU A 78 5.43 6.05 15.36
C GLU A 78 5.34 6.85 14.05
N THR A 79 6.27 7.79 13.88
CA THR A 79 6.36 8.63 12.67
C THR A 79 7.29 8.08 11.60
N VAL A 80 8.06 7.03 11.93
CA VAL A 80 9.07 6.43 11.05
C VAL A 80 8.72 4.98 10.72
N GLU A 81 8.43 4.16 11.73
CA GLU A 81 8.13 2.73 11.56
C GLU A 81 6.63 2.44 11.69
N ASN A 82 5.83 3.18 10.93
CA ASN A 82 4.38 3.06 10.91
C ASN A 82 3.91 2.01 9.89
N PRO A 83 2.98 1.09 10.23
CA PRO A 83 2.43 0.10 9.29
C PRO A 83 1.80 0.71 8.04
N ILE A 84 1.31 1.95 8.11
CA ILE A 84 0.77 2.69 6.96
C ILE A 84 1.80 2.82 5.83
N PHE A 85 3.08 3.00 6.17
CA PHE A 85 4.12 3.19 5.16
C PHE A 85 4.42 1.90 4.40
N PHE A 86 4.23 0.73 5.03
CA PHE A 86 4.27 -0.53 4.32
C PHE A 86 3.18 -0.60 3.23
N TRP A 87 1.95 -0.23 3.58
CA TRP A 87 0.83 -0.22 2.63
C TRP A 87 0.99 0.83 1.54
N LYS A 88 1.51 2.01 1.89
CA LYS A 88 1.88 3.04 0.90
C LYS A 88 2.94 2.53 -0.08
N ASP A 89 3.97 1.86 0.41
CA ASP A 89 5.00 1.29 -0.44
C ASP A 89 4.49 0.12 -1.29
N TYR A 90 3.61 -0.71 -0.73
CA TYR A 90 2.92 -1.77 -1.48
C TYR A 90 2.09 -1.19 -2.61
N LEU A 91 1.27 -0.17 -2.33
CA LEU A 91 0.47 0.51 -3.35
C LEU A 91 1.34 1.19 -4.42
N SER A 92 2.50 1.71 -4.04
CA SER A 92 3.47 2.31 -4.96
C SER A 92 4.10 1.32 -5.95
N CYS A 93 3.89 0.01 -5.74
CA CYS A 93 4.20 -1.00 -6.75
C CYS A 93 3.21 -0.99 -7.91
N PHE A 94 1.97 -0.53 -7.71
CA PHE A 94 0.90 -0.49 -8.70
C PHE A 94 0.60 0.91 -9.24
N PHE A 95 0.91 1.95 -8.47
CA PHE A 95 0.51 3.32 -8.75
C PHE A 95 1.68 4.30 -8.66
N ASP A 96 1.58 5.40 -9.42
CA ASP A 96 2.34 6.63 -9.13
C ASP A 96 1.42 7.59 -8.36
N PHE A 97 2.00 8.23 -7.35
CA PHE A 97 1.32 9.15 -6.45
C PHE A 97 1.87 10.56 -6.59
N GLU A 98 0.99 11.55 -6.47
CA GLU A 98 1.34 12.96 -6.30
C GLU A 98 0.79 13.41 -4.95
N LEU A 99 1.64 13.97 -4.10
CA LEU A 99 1.18 14.57 -2.85
C LEU A 99 0.25 15.74 -3.20
N ILE A 100 -0.98 15.68 -2.71
CA ILE A 100 -1.92 16.78 -2.82
C ILE A 100 -1.58 17.73 -1.68
N ASP A 101 -0.75 18.70 -1.99
CA ASP A 101 -0.41 19.77 -1.06
C ASP A 101 -1.57 20.78 -1.03
N ASP A 102 -2.56 20.51 -0.18
CA ASP A 102 -3.51 21.54 0.25
C ASP A 102 -2.84 22.16 1.49
N GLU A 103 -2.02 23.20 1.28
CA GLU A 103 -1.00 23.80 2.17
C GLU A 103 -1.42 24.15 3.63
N GLY A 104 -2.60 23.74 4.12
CA GLY A 104 -3.10 24.03 5.45
C GLY A 104 -3.82 22.91 6.19
N LEU A 105 -3.83 21.65 5.69
CA LEU A 105 -4.58 20.61 6.40
C LEU A 105 -3.88 20.11 7.68
N TYR A 106 -2.55 19.91 7.68
CA TYR A 106 -1.82 19.41 8.86
C TYR A 106 -0.32 19.81 8.87
N GLU A 107 0.02 20.99 9.41
CA GLU A 107 1.42 21.45 9.58
C GLU A 107 2.30 20.44 10.33
N GLU A 108 1.69 19.67 11.24
CA GLU A 108 2.33 18.62 12.05
C GLU A 108 2.91 17.46 11.24
N PHE A 109 2.52 17.28 9.98
CA PHE A 109 3.04 16.21 9.11
C PHE A 109 4.08 16.69 8.10
N LEU A 110 4.45 17.97 8.13
CA LEU A 110 5.49 18.52 7.24
C LEU A 110 6.81 17.77 7.42
N GLY A 111 7.39 17.33 6.30
CA GLY A 111 8.64 16.57 6.29
C GLY A 111 8.51 15.10 6.68
N THR A 112 7.30 14.60 6.97
CA THR A 112 7.03 13.18 7.20
C THR A 112 6.58 12.48 5.91
N GLN A 113 6.41 11.15 5.96
CA GLN A 113 5.84 10.39 4.84
C GLN A 113 4.31 10.35 4.83
N PHE A 114 3.65 10.87 5.87
CA PHE A 114 2.19 10.99 5.91
C PHE A 114 1.69 12.01 4.89
N GLY A 115 0.42 11.89 4.52
CA GLY A 115 -0.24 12.85 3.66
C GLY A 115 -1.35 12.26 2.80
N ILE A 116 -1.96 13.12 2.00
CA ILE A 116 -3.04 12.79 1.08
C ILE A 116 -2.47 12.83 -0.34
N TYR A 117 -2.68 11.75 -1.10
CA TYR A 117 -2.02 11.56 -2.39
C TYR A 117 -3.06 11.28 -3.48
N ARG A 118 -2.86 11.89 -4.65
CA ARG A 118 -3.60 11.58 -5.87
C ARG A 118 -2.88 10.47 -6.63
N VAL A 119 -3.63 9.48 -7.09
CA VAL A 119 -3.13 8.51 -8.07
C VAL A 119 -3.02 9.20 -9.42
N THR A 120 -1.79 9.48 -9.86
CA THR A 120 -1.56 10.13 -11.16
C THR A 120 -1.47 9.12 -12.29
N ARG A 121 -1.11 7.88 -11.98
CA ARG A 121 -0.97 6.81 -12.97
C ARG A 121 -1.16 5.44 -12.32
N VAL A 122 -1.84 4.54 -13.03
CA VAL A 122 -1.80 3.11 -12.77
C VAL A 122 -0.75 2.48 -13.68
N LEU A 123 0.12 1.64 -13.13
CA LEU A 123 1.29 1.10 -13.81
C LEU A 123 0.94 -0.16 -14.60
N PHE A 124 1.67 -0.41 -15.68
CA PHE A 124 1.57 -1.66 -16.44
C PHE A 124 2.20 -2.83 -15.69
N ILE A 125 1.70 -4.04 -15.92
CA ILE A 125 2.15 -5.28 -15.26
C ILE A 125 3.67 -5.49 -15.28
N ASP A 126 4.33 -5.20 -16.40
CA ASP A 126 5.79 -5.35 -16.50
C ASP A 126 6.53 -4.39 -15.56
N GLU A 127 5.99 -3.18 -15.39
CA GLU A 127 6.52 -2.19 -14.47
C GLU A 127 6.22 -2.56 -13.02
N VAL A 128 5.01 -3.06 -12.72
CA VAL A 128 4.64 -3.60 -11.40
C VAL A 128 5.59 -4.74 -11.01
N ASN A 129 5.81 -5.70 -11.90
CA ASN A 129 6.75 -6.81 -11.71
C ASN A 129 8.20 -6.35 -11.56
N ARG A 130 8.60 -5.28 -12.25
CA ARG A 130 9.92 -4.66 -12.04
C ARG A 130 10.03 -4.01 -10.67
N ARG A 131 8.99 -3.29 -10.22
CA ARG A 131 8.98 -2.63 -8.90
C ARG A 131 9.02 -3.64 -7.78
N PHE A 132 8.22 -4.71 -7.82
CA PHE A 132 8.27 -5.78 -6.82
C PHE A 132 9.64 -6.48 -6.73
N ARG A 133 10.30 -6.71 -7.87
CA ARG A 133 11.65 -7.33 -7.87
C ARG A 133 12.74 -6.42 -7.30
N ASN A 134 12.61 -5.11 -7.48
CA ASN A 134 13.63 -4.14 -7.08
C ASN A 134 13.38 -3.52 -5.70
N ARG A 135 12.16 -3.61 -5.18
CA ARG A 135 11.79 -3.09 -3.86
C ARG A 135 11.97 -4.17 -2.79
N LYS A 136 12.50 -3.75 -1.65
CA LYS A 136 12.35 -4.48 -0.40
C LYS A 136 11.26 -3.79 0.41
N LEU A 137 10.11 -4.44 0.59
CA LEU A 137 9.08 -3.89 1.47
C LEU A 137 9.45 -4.27 2.91
N LEU A 138 9.84 -3.29 3.72
CA LEU A 138 10.36 -3.52 5.09
C LEU A 138 11.48 -4.57 5.17
N GLY A 139 12.43 -4.53 4.23
CA GLY A 139 13.52 -5.52 4.19
C GLY A 139 13.13 -6.88 3.62
N LEU A 140 11.84 -7.15 3.39
CA LEU A 140 11.37 -8.36 2.71
C LEU A 140 11.59 -8.24 1.21
N ASN A 141 12.36 -9.18 0.65
CA ASN A 141 12.42 -9.35 -0.79
C ASN A 141 11.19 -10.15 -1.21
N LEU A 142 10.19 -9.46 -1.71
CA LEU A 142 8.93 -10.08 -2.03
C LEU A 142 9.02 -10.98 -3.26
N ALA A 143 10.02 -10.81 -4.15
CA ALA A 143 10.27 -11.69 -5.29
C ALA A 143 8.98 -12.20 -6.00
N TYR A 144 8.02 -11.30 -6.23
CA TYR A 144 6.74 -11.62 -6.88
C TYR A 144 6.77 -11.41 -8.38
N GLN A 145 5.93 -12.21 -9.05
CA GLN A 145 5.49 -11.98 -10.40
C GLN A 145 3.96 -12.00 -10.42
N VAL A 146 3.35 -10.85 -10.73
CA VAL A 146 1.95 -10.76 -11.15
C VAL A 146 1.84 -11.44 -12.51
N LEU A 147 0.92 -12.40 -12.62
CA LEU A 147 0.74 -13.20 -13.82
C LEU A 147 -0.08 -12.42 -14.86
N PRO A 148 0.34 -12.39 -16.13
CA PRO A 148 -0.40 -11.68 -17.17
C PRO A 148 -1.72 -12.37 -17.50
N SER A 149 -2.78 -11.57 -17.60
CA SER A 149 -4.06 -11.91 -18.19
C SER A 149 -4.09 -11.53 -19.69
N SER A 150 -5.06 -12.07 -20.43
CA SER A 150 -5.25 -11.76 -21.86
C SER A 150 -5.59 -10.29 -22.15
N SER A 151 -6.15 -9.56 -21.18
CA SER A 151 -6.51 -8.13 -21.26
C SER A 151 -5.30 -7.20 -21.07
N ASP A 152 -4.23 -7.68 -20.43
CA ASP A 152 -3.06 -6.87 -20.07
C ASP A 152 -2.20 -6.41 -21.26
N LYS A 153 -2.42 -6.99 -22.45
CA LYS A 153 -1.66 -6.68 -23.67
C LYS A 153 -2.16 -5.44 -24.42
N LYS A 154 -3.30 -4.86 -24.04
CA LYS A 154 -3.95 -3.80 -24.84
C LYS A 154 -4.12 -2.44 -24.15
N ASN A 155 -4.23 -2.37 -22.84
CA ASN A 155 -4.06 -1.19 -21.97
C ASN A 155 -4.55 -1.55 -20.55
N PHE A 156 -4.18 -0.71 -19.57
CA PHE A 156 -4.65 -0.66 -18.16
C PHE A 156 -5.54 -1.81 -17.71
N TRP A 157 -5.05 -2.57 -16.71
CA TRP A 157 -5.79 -3.55 -15.92
C TRP A 157 -7.32 -3.44 -16.09
N GLU A 158 -7.87 -4.17 -17.07
CA GLU A 158 -9.28 -4.01 -17.41
C GLU A 158 -10.11 -4.55 -16.25
N ARG A 159 -10.86 -3.67 -15.58
CA ARG A 159 -11.94 -4.08 -14.68
C ARG A 159 -13.06 -4.61 -15.57
N SER A 160 -13.16 -5.94 -15.67
CA SER A 160 -14.25 -6.63 -16.36
C SER A 160 -15.59 -6.39 -15.68
#